data_AF-C7MNK6-F1
#
_entry.id   AF-C7MNK6-F1
#
_cell.length_a   1.000
_cell.length_b   1.000
_cell.length_c   1.000
_cell.angle_alpha   90.00
_cell.angle_beta   90.00
_cell.angle_gamma   90.00
#
_symmetry.space_group_name_H-M   'P 1'
#
loop_
_entity.id
_entity.type
_entity.pdbx_description
1 polymer ?
#
loop_
_entity_poly.entity_id
_entity_poly.type
_entity_poly.pdbx_seq_one_letter_code
_entity_poly.pdbx_strand_id
1 'polypeptide(L)'
;MSEVSLFNRAKKEMPEVDALAALPTLPTSLGNLPSIVVVCGYYGVGKTTFSLNLAIAAARAGRQVVLADLDVVNPYFRSSDSVEVLHTHSVDLIAPPFAGTSLDTPVVSGQVEAAIDAARMRPGGLLVLDAGGDDAGARVLGRLAASIARDSYEFFYVVNACREEHPDADAAVQMLQSLEEAARLQATGVISNAHLAGETTAAVIAEGERFARVVSTKLSLPLVTTTYPLEMLQESVLLAEQDTEMGVSGENYTDVSQKSDTVAGESRFGVRLYVKAPWDTPWGRV
;
A
#
# COMPACT_ATOMS: atom_id res chain seq x y z
N MET A 1 7.07 41.48 -25.29
CA MET A 1 7.67 40.44 -24.42
C MET A 1 7.10 39.11 -24.88
N SER A 2 7.93 38.17 -25.33
CA SER A 2 7.50 36.91 -25.95
C SER A 2 6.99 35.90 -24.92
N GLU A 3 6.01 35.07 -25.31
CA GLU A 3 5.41 33.99 -24.50
C GLU A 3 6.44 33.01 -23.89
N VAL A 4 7.64 32.94 -24.45
CA VAL A 4 8.77 32.16 -23.94
C VAL A 4 9.23 32.62 -22.54
N SER A 5 9.01 33.89 -22.18
CA SER A 5 9.38 34.43 -20.86
C SER A 5 8.41 34.05 -19.74
N LEU A 6 7.14 33.79 -20.06
CA LEU A 6 6.13 33.30 -19.11
C LEU A 6 6.30 31.80 -18.85
N PHE A 7 6.68 31.01 -19.88
CA PHE A 7 6.94 29.58 -19.74
C PHE A 7 8.18 29.28 -18.88
N ASN A 8 9.19 30.16 -18.89
CA ASN A 8 10.38 30.02 -18.04
C ASN A 8 10.21 30.51 -16.60
N ARG A 9 9.09 31.16 -16.27
CA ARG A 9 8.77 31.59 -14.89
C ARG A 9 7.92 30.57 -14.13
N ALA A 10 7.30 29.62 -14.82
CA ALA A 10 6.63 28.45 -14.25
C ALA A 10 7.59 27.28 -13.95
N LYS A 11 8.90 27.48 -14.10
CA LYS A 11 9.96 26.53 -13.72
C LYS A 11 10.55 26.81 -12.33
N LYS A 12 9.85 27.60 -11.50
CA LYS A 12 10.33 28.00 -10.17
C LYS A 12 9.21 27.88 -9.15
N GLU A 13 8.94 26.64 -8.78
CA GLU A 13 8.51 26.18 -7.45
C GLU A 13 8.32 24.66 -7.51
N MET A 14 9.40 23.94 -7.88
CA MET A 14 9.54 22.56 -7.40
C MET A 14 10.02 22.66 -5.95
N PRO A 15 9.31 22.11 -4.96
CA PRO A 15 9.89 21.92 -3.63
C PRO A 15 10.87 20.75 -3.72
N GLU A 16 12.06 21.01 -4.26
CA GLU A 16 12.98 19.98 -4.79
C GLU A 16 13.95 19.39 -3.75
N VAL A 17 13.81 19.66 -2.44
CA VAL A 17 14.72 19.05 -1.43
C VAL A 17 14.02 18.62 -0.11
N ASP A 18 12.96 19.30 0.34
CA ASP A 18 12.29 18.97 1.62
C ASP A 18 11.14 17.94 1.51
N ALA A 19 10.59 17.68 0.32
CA ALA A 19 9.55 16.68 0.14
C ALA A 19 10.05 15.23 0.34
N LEU A 20 11.35 15.01 0.17
CA LEU A 20 12.04 13.72 0.31
C LEU A 20 12.30 13.30 1.78
N ALA A 21 12.23 14.24 2.73
CA ALA A 21 12.57 13.99 4.13
C ALA A 21 11.48 13.25 4.93
N ALA A 22 10.26 13.18 4.41
CA ALA A 22 9.13 12.47 5.02
C ALA A 22 8.54 11.48 4.02
N LEU A 23 9.28 10.43 3.69
CA LEU A 23 8.77 9.29 2.94
C LEU A 23 8.48 8.14 3.90
N PRO A 24 7.58 7.21 3.54
CA PRO A 24 7.25 6.08 4.40
C PRO A 24 8.49 5.23 4.68
N THR A 25 8.61 4.78 5.93
CA THR A 25 9.60 3.79 6.37
C THR A 25 8.90 2.45 6.55
N LEU A 26 9.63 1.35 6.35
CA LEU A 26 9.07 0.03 6.64
C LEU A 26 8.95 -0.13 8.16
N PRO A 27 7.74 -0.36 8.70
CA PRO A 27 7.59 -0.75 10.09
C PRO A 27 8.17 -2.14 10.31
N THR A 28 8.50 -2.48 11.56
CA THR A 28 9.04 -3.80 11.93
C THR A 28 8.16 -4.96 11.44
N SER A 29 6.83 -4.78 11.50
CA SER A 29 5.84 -5.73 10.96
C SER A 29 6.02 -6.06 9.47
N LEU A 30 6.66 -5.18 8.69
CA LEU A 30 6.98 -5.35 7.28
C LEU A 30 8.50 -5.40 7.03
N GLY A 31 9.32 -5.57 8.07
CA GLY A 31 10.78 -5.57 7.95
C GLY A 31 11.36 -6.86 7.35
N ASN A 32 10.69 -7.99 7.54
CA ASN A 32 11.15 -9.32 7.13
C ASN A 32 10.35 -9.90 5.95
N LEU A 33 10.03 -9.06 4.96
CA LEU A 33 9.28 -9.51 3.80
C LEU A 33 10.09 -10.52 2.95
N PRO A 34 9.46 -11.61 2.48
CA PRO A 34 10.06 -12.51 1.50
C PRO A 34 10.29 -11.79 0.17
N SER A 35 10.84 -12.50 -0.81
CA SER A 35 11.09 -11.93 -2.14
C SER A 35 9.80 -11.63 -2.90
N ILE A 36 8.68 -12.26 -2.57
CA ILE A 36 7.40 -12.10 -3.29
C ILE A 36 6.32 -11.64 -2.33
N VAL A 37 5.68 -10.51 -2.64
CA VAL A 37 4.54 -9.96 -1.90
C VAL A 37 3.40 -9.73 -2.88
N VAL A 38 2.25 -10.32 -2.59
CA VAL A 38 0.99 -10.10 -3.30
C VAL A 38 0.12 -9.17 -2.46
N VAL A 39 -0.40 -8.12 -3.08
CA VAL A 39 -1.38 -7.21 -2.47
C VAL A 39 -2.69 -7.39 -3.21
N CYS A 40 -3.75 -7.76 -2.49
CA CYS A 40 -5.08 -7.99 -3.05
C CYS A 40 -6.16 -7.51 -2.07
N GLY A 41 -7.42 -7.48 -2.50
CA GLY A 41 -8.51 -6.83 -1.78
C GLY A 41 -9.50 -6.17 -2.73
N TYR A 42 -10.68 -5.81 -2.25
CA TYR A 42 -11.78 -5.36 -3.11
C TYR A 42 -11.49 -4.05 -3.85
N TYR A 43 -12.33 -3.68 -4.82
CA TYR A 43 -12.15 -2.45 -5.58
C TYR A 43 -12.09 -1.21 -4.67
N GLY A 44 -11.05 -0.41 -4.88
CA GLY A 44 -10.82 0.86 -4.22
C GLY A 44 -10.61 0.83 -2.69
N VAL A 45 -10.38 -0.34 -2.10
CA VAL A 45 -9.86 -0.44 -0.71
C VAL A 45 -8.45 0.13 -0.54
N GLY A 46 -7.81 0.62 -1.62
CA GLY A 46 -6.53 1.32 -1.61
C GLY A 46 -5.29 0.43 -1.77
N LYS A 47 -5.44 -0.74 -2.43
CA LYS A 47 -4.34 -1.64 -2.78
C LYS A 47 -3.17 -0.94 -3.47
N THR A 48 -3.44 -0.24 -4.57
CA THR A 48 -2.42 0.46 -5.37
C THR A 48 -1.67 1.50 -4.55
N THR A 49 -2.38 2.24 -3.70
CA THR A 49 -1.77 3.17 -2.73
C THR A 49 -0.85 2.43 -1.77
N PHE A 50 -1.30 1.32 -1.18
CA PHE A 50 -0.49 0.52 -0.27
C PHE A 50 0.74 -0.07 -0.98
N SER A 51 0.56 -0.70 -2.14
CA SER A 51 1.62 -1.29 -2.97
C SER A 51 2.71 -0.29 -3.35
N LEU A 52 2.31 0.94 -3.74
CA LEU A 52 3.25 2.03 -4.06
C LEU A 52 4.09 2.44 -2.85
N ASN A 53 3.44 2.74 -1.71
CA ASN A 53 4.16 3.18 -0.52
C ASN A 53 5.05 2.04 0.01
N LEU A 54 4.59 0.79 -0.05
CA LEU A 54 5.36 -0.39 0.35
C LEU A 54 6.63 -0.53 -0.49
N ALA A 55 6.50 -0.44 -1.81
CA ALA A 55 7.63 -0.57 -2.74
C ALA A 55 8.70 0.49 -2.48
N ILE A 56 8.28 1.74 -2.29
CA ILE A 56 9.21 2.86 -1.99
C ILE A 56 9.84 2.70 -0.61
N ALA A 57 9.07 2.34 0.41
CA ALA A 57 9.60 2.12 1.76
C ALA A 57 10.65 0.98 1.75
N ALA A 58 10.39 -0.10 1.01
CA ALA A 58 11.33 -1.21 0.87
C ALA A 58 12.60 -0.84 0.10
N ALA A 59 12.47 -0.07 -0.99
CA ALA A 59 13.63 0.42 -1.73
C ALA A 59 14.53 1.31 -0.85
N ARG A 60 13.92 2.18 -0.04
CA ARG A 60 14.63 3.00 0.95
C ARG A 60 15.30 2.18 2.04
N ALA A 61 14.74 1.02 2.39
CA ALA A 61 15.37 0.05 3.29
C ALA A 61 16.47 -0.78 2.61
N GLY A 62 16.85 -0.46 1.36
CA GLY A 62 17.93 -1.10 0.62
C GLY A 62 17.51 -2.34 -0.17
N ARG A 63 16.21 -2.62 -0.30
CA ARG A 63 15.70 -3.72 -1.15
C ARG A 63 15.81 -3.35 -2.63
N GLN A 64 15.99 -4.36 -3.47
CA GLN A 64 15.94 -4.24 -4.93
C GLN A 64 14.51 -4.53 -5.38
N VAL A 65 13.72 -3.48 -5.60
CA VAL A 65 12.26 -3.59 -5.71
C VAL A 65 11.78 -3.51 -7.15
N VAL A 66 10.93 -4.46 -7.52
CA VAL A 66 10.08 -4.41 -8.71
C VAL A 66 8.63 -4.34 -8.25
N LEU A 67 7.86 -3.39 -8.78
CA LEU A 67 6.41 -3.31 -8.61
C LEU A 67 5.75 -3.76 -9.92
N ALA A 68 4.78 -4.67 -9.83
CA ALA A 68 4.01 -5.14 -10.97
C ALA A 68 2.54 -4.73 -10.81
N ASP A 69 2.05 -3.89 -11.72
CA ASP A 69 0.66 -3.47 -11.80
C ASP A 69 -0.16 -4.52 -12.55
N LEU A 70 -0.92 -5.30 -11.79
CA LEU A 70 -1.86 -6.30 -12.30
C LEU A 70 -3.32 -5.87 -12.07
N ASP A 71 -3.59 -4.56 -11.93
CA ASP A 71 -4.97 -4.05 -11.89
C ASP A 71 -5.41 -3.62 -13.30
N VAL A 72 -6.40 -4.31 -13.87
CA VAL A 72 -6.99 -3.95 -15.18
C VAL A 72 -7.85 -2.70 -15.06
N VAL A 73 -8.51 -2.53 -13.93
CA VAL A 73 -9.60 -1.56 -13.70
C VAL A 73 -9.04 -0.19 -13.37
N ASN A 74 -7.93 -0.12 -12.63
CA ASN A 74 -7.26 1.14 -12.31
C ASN A 74 -5.83 1.20 -12.87
N PRO A 75 -5.66 1.65 -14.13
CA PRO A 75 -4.38 1.96 -14.77
C PRO A 75 -3.44 2.96 -14.10
N TYR A 76 -3.40 3.12 -12.78
CA TYR A 76 -2.77 4.27 -12.13
C TYR A 76 -1.31 4.50 -12.55
N PHE A 77 -0.51 3.42 -12.58
CA PHE A 77 0.91 3.50 -12.89
C PHE A 77 1.20 3.80 -14.37
N ARG A 78 0.18 3.99 -15.19
CA ARG A 78 0.30 4.23 -16.64
C ARG A 78 0.53 5.71 -16.98
N SER A 79 0.55 6.61 -16.00
CA SER A 79 1.00 7.99 -16.18
C SER A 79 2.53 8.10 -16.11
N SER A 80 3.12 8.95 -16.95
CA SER A 80 4.57 9.26 -16.91
C SER A 80 5.02 9.67 -15.51
N ASP A 81 4.18 10.43 -14.82
CA ASP A 81 4.46 10.99 -13.51
C ASP A 81 4.59 9.89 -12.45
N SER A 82 3.77 8.83 -12.55
CA SER A 82 3.85 7.69 -11.64
C SER A 82 5.10 6.84 -11.89
N VAL A 83 5.48 6.65 -13.16
CA VAL A 83 6.72 5.96 -13.54
C VAL A 83 7.94 6.74 -13.07
N GLU A 84 7.94 8.06 -13.23
CA GLU A 84 9.02 8.95 -12.81
C GLU A 84 9.19 8.94 -11.28
N VAL A 85 8.09 8.96 -10.52
CA VAL A 85 8.13 8.84 -9.05
C VAL A 85 8.75 7.51 -8.61
N LEU A 86 8.34 6.38 -9.21
CA LEU A 86 8.90 5.07 -8.90
C LEU A 86 10.40 4.99 -9.25
N HIS A 87 10.77 5.46 -10.44
CA HIS A 87 12.15 5.46 -10.90
C HIS A 87 13.06 6.35 -10.03
N THR A 88 12.58 7.53 -9.63
CA THR A 88 13.28 8.43 -8.69
C THR A 88 13.56 7.75 -7.35
N HIS A 89 12.74 6.78 -6.95
CA HIS A 89 12.90 5.97 -5.75
C HIS A 89 13.54 4.61 -5.99
N SER A 90 14.16 4.38 -7.15
CA SER A 90 14.84 3.12 -7.50
C SER A 90 13.91 1.90 -7.45
N VAL A 91 12.64 2.08 -7.82
CA VAL A 91 11.66 1.00 -8.00
C VAL A 91 11.44 0.79 -9.49
N ASP A 92 11.69 -0.44 -9.96
CA ASP A 92 11.35 -0.84 -11.33
C ASP A 92 9.85 -1.14 -11.44
N LEU A 93 9.23 -0.81 -12.56
CA LEU A 93 7.81 -1.05 -12.81
C LEU A 93 7.60 -2.04 -13.96
N ILE A 94 6.74 -3.04 -13.73
CA ILE A 94 6.13 -3.87 -14.78
C ILE A 94 4.66 -3.45 -14.88
N ALA A 95 4.28 -2.85 -16.01
CA ALA A 95 2.90 -2.48 -16.30
C ALA A 95 2.56 -2.80 -17.76
N PRO A 96 1.29 -3.09 -18.09
CA PRO A 96 0.88 -3.32 -19.47
C PRO A 96 1.16 -2.11 -20.36
N PRO A 97 1.62 -2.31 -21.61
CA PRO A 97 2.06 -1.23 -22.48
C PRO A 97 0.92 -0.28 -22.93
N PHE A 98 -0.35 -0.68 -22.81
CA PHE A 98 -1.50 0.14 -23.21
C PHE A 98 -2.65 0.07 -22.19
N ALA A 99 -3.43 1.13 -22.08
CA ALA A 99 -4.67 1.15 -21.29
C ALA A 99 -5.72 0.22 -21.91
N GLY A 100 -6.41 -0.60 -21.09
CA GLY A 100 -7.50 -1.48 -21.55
C GLY A 100 -7.08 -2.77 -22.27
N THR A 101 -5.78 -3.06 -22.42
CA THR A 101 -5.34 -4.39 -22.89
C THR A 101 -5.46 -5.40 -21.76
N SER A 102 -5.94 -6.61 -22.06
CA SER A 102 -6.06 -7.66 -21.04
C SER A 102 -4.70 -7.96 -20.41
N LEU A 103 -4.65 -8.04 -19.08
CA LEU A 103 -3.49 -8.58 -18.35
C LEU A 103 -3.13 -10.02 -18.76
N ASP A 104 -4.09 -10.70 -19.39
CA ASP A 104 -3.94 -12.05 -19.93
C ASP A 104 -3.12 -12.13 -21.22
N THR A 105 -2.30 -11.11 -21.50
CA THR A 105 -1.35 -11.17 -22.60
C THR A 105 -0.11 -11.97 -22.16
N PRO A 106 0.36 -12.94 -22.96
CA PRO A 106 1.53 -13.75 -22.64
C PRO A 106 2.79 -12.92 -22.29
N VAL A 107 2.86 -11.69 -22.79
CA VAL A 107 3.97 -10.76 -22.55
C VAL A 107 4.03 -10.33 -21.09
N VAL A 108 2.92 -9.88 -20.50
CA VAL A 108 2.89 -9.42 -19.10
C VAL A 108 3.13 -10.60 -18.17
N SER A 109 2.49 -11.75 -18.41
CA SER A 109 2.74 -12.96 -17.62
C SER A 109 4.21 -13.39 -17.67
N GLY A 110 4.85 -13.36 -18.85
CA GLY A 110 6.27 -13.70 -18.99
C GLY A 110 7.21 -12.72 -18.28
N GLN A 111 6.90 -11.42 -18.28
CA GLN A 111 7.68 -10.42 -17.53
C GLN A 111 7.56 -10.64 -16.02
N VAL A 112 6.36 -10.95 -15.53
CA VAL A 112 6.14 -11.21 -14.10
C VAL A 112 6.82 -12.51 -13.67
N GLU A 113 6.76 -13.58 -14.46
CA GLU A 113 7.50 -14.82 -14.17
C GLU A 113 9.01 -14.58 -14.08
N ALA A 114 9.58 -13.83 -15.04
CA ALA A 114 10.99 -13.46 -15.00
C ALA A 114 11.33 -12.62 -13.76
N ALA A 115 10.43 -11.73 -13.33
CA ALA A 115 10.60 -10.92 -12.14
C ALA A 115 10.53 -11.75 -10.85
N ILE A 116 9.68 -12.77 -10.79
CA ILE A 116 9.62 -13.72 -9.66
C ILE A 116 10.98 -14.40 -9.48
N ASP A 117 11.54 -14.94 -10.56
CA ASP A 117 12.84 -15.62 -10.51
C ASP A 117 13.97 -14.63 -10.16
N ALA A 118 13.96 -13.42 -10.74
CA ALA A 118 14.95 -12.40 -10.45
C ALA A 118 14.92 -11.92 -8.98
N ALA A 119 13.73 -11.73 -8.40
CA ALA A 119 13.57 -11.31 -7.00
C ALA A 119 14.11 -12.35 -6.00
N ARG A 120 14.09 -13.63 -6.37
CA ARG A 120 14.64 -14.72 -5.56
C ARG A 120 16.16 -14.85 -5.67
N MET A 121 16.70 -14.66 -6.87
CA MET A 121 18.14 -14.82 -7.11
C MET A 121 18.99 -13.67 -6.56
N ARG A 122 18.41 -12.46 -6.44
CA ARG A 122 19.15 -11.27 -6.02
C ARG A 122 19.07 -11.08 -4.50
N PRO A 123 20.21 -10.86 -3.82
CA PRO A 123 20.19 -10.42 -2.42
C PRO A 123 19.34 -9.15 -2.26
N GLY A 124 18.35 -9.20 -1.36
CA GLY A 124 17.43 -8.10 -1.13
C GLY A 124 16.38 -7.89 -2.23
N GLY A 125 16.24 -8.81 -3.20
CA GLY A 125 15.19 -8.75 -4.21
C GLY A 125 13.79 -8.76 -3.60
N LEU A 126 12.90 -7.93 -4.14
CA LEU A 126 11.49 -7.86 -3.75
C LEU A 126 10.64 -7.61 -4.99
N LEU A 127 9.65 -8.45 -5.23
CA LEU A 127 8.59 -8.23 -6.19
C LEU A 127 7.29 -7.98 -5.42
N VAL A 128 6.69 -6.81 -5.63
CA VAL A 128 5.36 -6.45 -5.15
C VAL A 128 4.38 -6.59 -6.30
N LEU A 129 3.37 -7.43 -6.16
CA LEU A 129 2.31 -7.68 -7.13
C LEU A 129 1.05 -6.93 -6.67
N ASP A 130 0.70 -5.82 -7.32
CA ASP A 130 -0.56 -5.11 -7.09
C ASP A 130 -1.66 -5.82 -7.89
N ALA A 131 -2.33 -6.78 -7.26
CA ALA A 131 -3.40 -7.54 -7.91
C ALA A 131 -4.73 -6.81 -7.73
N GLY A 132 -5.37 -6.51 -8.87
CA GLY A 132 -6.76 -6.05 -8.88
C GLY A 132 -7.67 -6.93 -8.02
N GLY A 133 -8.70 -6.31 -7.44
CA GLY A 133 -9.67 -6.99 -6.57
C GLY A 133 -10.78 -7.72 -7.30
N ASP A 134 -10.64 -7.84 -8.61
CA ASP A 134 -11.63 -8.38 -9.52
C ASP A 134 -11.24 -9.80 -9.97
N ASP A 135 -12.20 -10.51 -10.54
CA ASP A 135 -12.00 -11.86 -11.08
C ASP A 135 -10.85 -11.93 -12.10
N ALA A 136 -10.55 -10.82 -12.78
CA ALA A 136 -9.48 -10.75 -13.75
C ALA A 136 -8.10 -10.76 -13.08
N GLY A 137 -7.87 -9.89 -12.09
CA GLY A 137 -6.63 -9.84 -11.31
C GLY A 137 -6.37 -11.16 -10.58
N ALA A 138 -7.39 -11.72 -9.92
CA ALA A 138 -7.28 -12.99 -9.22
C ALA A 138 -6.93 -14.16 -10.19
N ARG A 139 -7.50 -14.19 -11.40
CA ARG A 139 -7.19 -15.23 -12.39
C ARG A 139 -5.77 -15.15 -12.95
N VAL A 140 -5.20 -13.94 -13.04
CA VAL A 140 -3.78 -13.77 -13.40
C VAL A 140 -2.89 -14.34 -12.30
N LEU A 141 -3.19 -14.07 -11.03
CA LEU A 141 -2.50 -14.70 -9.91
C LEU A 141 -2.62 -16.23 -9.95
N GLY A 142 -3.79 -16.77 -10.26
CA GLY A 142 -4.02 -18.22 -10.38
C GLY A 142 -3.08 -18.95 -11.36
N ARG A 143 -2.65 -18.27 -12.43
CA ARG A 143 -1.65 -18.81 -13.37
C ARG A 143 -0.23 -18.77 -12.82
N LEU A 144 0.09 -17.71 -12.10
CA LEU A 144 1.40 -17.50 -11.48
C LEU A 144 1.56 -18.25 -10.15
N ALA A 145 0.47 -18.78 -9.58
CA ALA A 145 0.41 -19.35 -8.24
C ALA A 145 1.48 -20.41 -8.00
N ALA A 146 1.71 -21.31 -8.97
CA ALA A 146 2.75 -22.33 -8.85
C ALA A 146 4.15 -21.70 -8.76
N SER A 147 4.43 -20.65 -9.52
CA SER A 147 5.70 -19.92 -9.48
C SER A 147 5.84 -19.11 -8.19
N ILE A 148 4.77 -18.44 -7.74
CA ILE A 148 4.74 -17.66 -6.49
C ILE A 148 4.96 -18.57 -5.28
N ALA A 149 4.23 -19.68 -5.20
CA ALA A 149 4.25 -20.60 -4.07
C ALA A 149 5.44 -21.58 -4.04
N ARG A 150 6.42 -21.45 -4.96
CA ARG A 150 7.68 -22.23 -4.92
C ARG A 150 8.49 -21.99 -3.65
N ASP A 151 8.45 -20.76 -3.13
CA ASP A 151 9.11 -20.34 -1.89
C ASP A 151 8.12 -19.58 -1.00
N SER A 152 8.57 -19.09 0.16
CA SER A 152 7.75 -18.20 0.99
C SER A 152 7.34 -16.95 0.21
N TYR A 153 6.08 -16.56 0.43
CA TYR A 153 5.48 -15.35 -0.09
C TYR A 153 4.60 -14.74 0.99
N GLU A 154 4.33 -13.44 0.87
CA GLU A 154 3.24 -12.81 1.60
C GLU A 154 2.09 -12.53 0.65
N PHE A 155 0.87 -12.75 1.11
CA PHE A 155 -0.35 -12.32 0.46
C PHE A 155 -1.12 -11.47 1.46
N PHE A 156 -1.08 -10.17 1.22
CA PHE A 156 -1.75 -9.18 2.03
C PHE A 156 -3.14 -8.86 1.49
N TYR A 157 -4.16 -9.12 2.32
CA TYR A 157 -5.54 -8.76 2.07
C TYR A 157 -5.83 -7.37 2.65
N VAL A 158 -6.02 -6.39 1.77
CA VAL A 158 -6.30 -4.99 2.14
C VAL A 158 -7.79 -4.79 2.35
N VAL A 159 -8.14 -4.24 3.50
CA VAL A 159 -9.53 -3.91 3.87
C VAL A 159 -9.69 -2.43 4.19
N ASN A 160 -10.86 -1.88 3.88
CA ASN A 160 -11.19 -0.48 4.19
C ASN A 160 -12.64 -0.41 4.69
N ALA A 161 -12.83 0.00 5.95
CA ALA A 161 -14.14 0.12 6.59
C ALA A 161 -15.00 1.29 6.06
N CYS A 162 -14.39 2.21 5.30
CA CYS A 162 -15.04 3.42 4.82
C CYS A 162 -15.70 3.26 3.44
N ARG A 163 -15.77 2.04 2.90
CA ARG A 163 -16.36 1.75 1.59
C ARG A 163 -17.84 1.37 1.74
N GLU A 164 -18.73 2.15 1.12
CA GLU A 164 -20.19 2.01 1.21
C GLU A 164 -20.72 0.63 0.77
N GLU A 165 -19.99 -0.07 -0.11
CA GLU A 165 -20.42 -1.34 -0.70
C GLU A 165 -20.24 -2.55 0.24
N HIS A 166 -19.38 -2.46 1.26
CA HIS A 166 -19.08 -3.58 2.17
C HIS A 166 -18.90 -3.13 3.63
N PRO A 167 -19.99 -2.75 4.32
CA PRO A 167 -19.92 -2.33 5.72
C PRO A 167 -19.72 -3.51 6.69
N ASP A 168 -19.82 -4.77 6.23
CA ASP A 168 -19.81 -5.96 7.10
C ASP A 168 -18.57 -6.83 6.91
N ALA A 169 -17.98 -7.26 8.03
CA ALA A 169 -16.81 -8.11 8.09
C ALA A 169 -17.05 -9.49 7.46
N ASP A 170 -18.28 -10.01 7.52
CA ASP A 170 -18.61 -11.30 6.90
C ASP A 170 -18.55 -11.24 5.36
N ALA A 171 -18.89 -10.11 4.76
CA ALA A 171 -18.72 -9.91 3.32
C ALA A 171 -17.24 -9.86 2.92
N ALA A 172 -16.39 -9.20 3.73
CA ALA A 172 -14.94 -9.17 3.51
C ALA A 172 -14.33 -10.59 3.60
N VAL A 173 -14.78 -11.40 4.56
CA VAL A 173 -14.35 -12.81 4.69
C VAL A 173 -14.72 -13.62 3.45
N GLN A 174 -15.97 -13.54 2.98
CA GLN A 174 -16.44 -14.27 1.79
C GLN A 174 -15.71 -13.81 0.51
N MET A 175 -15.42 -12.52 0.42
CA MET A 175 -14.64 -11.96 -0.68
C MET A 175 -13.23 -12.57 -0.72
N LEU A 176 -12.54 -12.62 0.42
CA LEU A 176 -11.20 -13.22 0.46
C LEU A 176 -11.23 -14.70 0.04
N GLN A 177 -12.20 -15.48 0.52
CA GLN A 177 -12.34 -16.90 0.13
C GLN A 177 -12.46 -17.07 -1.39
N SER A 178 -13.26 -16.20 -2.02
CA SER A 178 -13.44 -16.19 -3.49
C SER A 178 -12.13 -15.80 -4.21
N LEU A 179 -11.41 -14.81 -3.68
CA LEU A 179 -10.12 -14.38 -4.22
C LEU A 179 -9.05 -15.48 -4.09
N GLU A 180 -8.97 -16.16 -2.96
CA GLU A 180 -8.04 -17.27 -2.72
C GLU A 180 -8.31 -18.45 -3.66
N GLU A 181 -9.58 -18.80 -3.88
CA GLU A 181 -9.97 -19.85 -4.82
C GLU A 181 -9.51 -19.52 -6.25
N ALA A 182 -9.77 -18.29 -6.70
CA ALA A 182 -9.39 -17.84 -8.04
C ALA A 182 -7.86 -17.68 -8.19
N ALA A 183 -7.20 -17.13 -7.17
CA ALA A 183 -5.76 -16.88 -7.14
C ALA A 183 -4.93 -18.14 -6.86
N ARG A 184 -5.54 -19.21 -6.32
CA ARG A 184 -4.87 -20.46 -5.90
C ARG A 184 -3.70 -20.20 -4.94
N LEU A 185 -3.84 -19.16 -4.13
CA LEU A 185 -2.90 -18.72 -3.11
C LEU A 185 -3.69 -18.50 -1.81
N GLN A 186 -3.00 -18.43 -0.70
CA GLN A 186 -3.61 -18.19 0.61
C GLN A 186 -3.11 -16.86 1.15
N ALA A 187 -4.01 -16.05 1.69
CA ALA A 187 -3.66 -14.84 2.40
C ALA A 187 -2.85 -15.18 3.65
N THR A 188 -1.87 -14.33 3.93
CA THR A 188 -0.96 -14.48 5.08
C THR A 188 -1.18 -13.38 6.11
N GLY A 189 -1.88 -12.30 5.74
CA GLY A 189 -2.16 -11.21 6.66
C GLY A 189 -3.19 -10.22 6.15
N VAL A 190 -3.78 -9.47 7.07
CA VAL A 190 -4.73 -8.40 6.81
C VAL A 190 -4.05 -7.05 6.98
N ILE A 191 -4.35 -6.12 6.08
CA ILE A 191 -3.91 -4.72 6.15
C ILE A 191 -5.13 -3.84 6.36
N SER A 192 -5.11 -3.05 7.43
CA SER A 192 -6.14 -2.03 7.66
C SER A 192 -5.78 -0.77 6.89
N ASN A 193 -6.59 -0.44 5.88
CA ASN A 193 -6.47 0.81 5.14
C ASN A 193 -7.74 1.66 5.29
N ALA A 194 -7.88 2.29 6.44
CA ALA A 194 -9.00 3.15 6.80
C ALA A 194 -8.79 4.57 6.28
N HIS A 195 -8.76 4.72 4.95
CA HIS A 195 -8.35 5.97 4.31
C HIS A 195 -9.47 6.58 3.48
N LEU A 196 -9.67 7.90 3.66
CA LEU A 196 -10.67 8.75 3.01
C LEU A 196 -10.00 10.00 2.37
N ALA A 197 -8.79 9.87 1.81
CA ALA A 197 -8.03 11.02 1.32
C ALA A 197 -7.85 12.09 2.41
N GLY A 198 -8.12 13.35 2.10
CA GLY A 198 -8.00 14.48 3.03
C GLY A 198 -8.98 14.47 4.20
N GLU A 199 -9.98 13.57 4.21
CA GLU A 199 -10.96 13.46 5.31
C GLU A 199 -10.61 12.39 6.34
N THR A 200 -9.44 11.74 6.18
CA THR A 200 -8.97 10.75 7.14
C THR A 200 -8.70 11.42 8.49
N THR A 201 -9.32 10.92 9.55
CA THR A 201 -9.10 11.38 10.94
C THR A 201 -8.61 10.23 11.82
N ALA A 202 -8.03 10.53 13.00
CA ALA A 202 -7.65 9.50 13.96
C ALA A 202 -8.82 8.56 14.35
N ALA A 203 -10.04 9.10 14.42
CA ALA A 203 -11.25 8.33 14.69
C ALA A 203 -11.60 7.37 13.54
N VAL A 204 -11.47 7.82 12.30
CA VAL A 204 -11.65 6.98 11.10
C VAL A 204 -10.63 5.83 11.10
N ILE A 205 -9.38 6.10 11.45
CA ILE A 205 -8.34 5.06 11.52
C ILE A 205 -8.64 4.04 12.62
N ALA A 206 -9.06 4.49 13.80
CA ALA A 206 -9.44 3.60 14.90
C ALA A 206 -10.65 2.71 14.55
N GLU A 207 -11.63 3.27 13.82
CA GLU A 207 -12.78 2.52 13.29
C GLU A 207 -12.33 1.43 12.32
N GLY A 208 -11.51 1.78 11.32
CA GLY A 208 -11.07 0.79 10.35
C GLY A 208 -10.11 -0.25 10.93
N GLU A 209 -9.29 0.11 11.92
CA GLU A 209 -8.48 -0.87 12.65
C GLU A 209 -9.36 -1.86 13.41
N ARG A 210 -10.45 -1.40 14.05
CA ARG A 210 -11.41 -2.29 14.72
C ARG A 210 -12.09 -3.23 13.73
N PHE A 211 -12.55 -2.71 12.59
CA PHE A 211 -13.11 -3.52 11.51
C PHE A 211 -12.11 -4.58 11.02
N ALA A 212 -10.87 -4.17 10.72
CA ALA A 212 -9.83 -5.06 10.26
C ALA A 212 -9.49 -6.14 11.30
N ARG A 213 -9.53 -5.82 12.61
CA ARG A 213 -9.35 -6.81 13.68
C ARG A 213 -10.46 -7.85 13.72
N VAL A 214 -11.71 -7.45 13.48
CA VAL A 214 -12.83 -8.40 13.37
C VAL A 214 -12.63 -9.33 12.18
N VAL A 215 -12.27 -8.77 11.02
CA VAL A 215 -11.99 -9.55 9.80
C VAL A 215 -10.81 -10.51 10.01
N SER A 216 -9.69 -10.02 10.56
CA SER A 216 -8.49 -10.81 10.81
C SER A 216 -8.77 -11.96 11.80
N THR A 217 -9.57 -11.72 12.83
CA THR A 217 -9.99 -12.74 13.80
C THR A 217 -10.85 -13.81 13.14
N LYS A 218 -11.85 -13.43 12.33
CA LYS A 218 -12.70 -14.38 11.60
C LYS A 218 -11.90 -15.25 10.62
N LEU A 219 -10.87 -14.67 9.99
CA LEU A 219 -9.98 -15.36 9.04
C LEU A 219 -8.85 -16.14 9.73
N SER A 220 -8.65 -15.98 11.03
CA SER A 220 -7.46 -16.48 11.74
C SER A 220 -6.14 -16.01 11.12
N LEU A 221 -6.12 -14.77 10.62
CA LEU A 221 -4.95 -14.12 10.04
C LEU A 221 -4.44 -12.99 10.95
N PRO A 222 -3.14 -12.70 10.94
CA PRO A 222 -2.60 -11.55 11.65
C PRO A 222 -3.08 -10.23 11.00
N LEU A 223 -3.36 -9.23 11.84
CA LEU A 223 -3.42 -7.84 11.40
C LEU A 223 -1.98 -7.33 11.32
N VAL A 224 -1.43 -7.23 10.11
CA VAL A 224 0.00 -6.95 9.88
C VAL A 224 0.31 -5.49 10.17
N THR A 225 -0.47 -4.58 9.59
CA THR A 225 -0.29 -3.14 9.80
C THR A 225 -1.59 -2.37 9.57
N THR A 226 -1.64 -1.18 10.13
CA THR A 226 -2.65 -0.17 9.85
C THR A 226 -1.98 1.02 9.18
N THR A 227 -2.56 1.48 8.07
CA THR A 227 -2.03 2.64 7.33
C THR A 227 -2.48 3.94 7.98
N TYR A 228 -1.59 4.94 8.01
CA TYR A 228 -1.85 6.28 8.51
C TYR A 228 -1.37 7.31 7.50
N PRO A 229 -2.07 8.43 7.29
CA PRO A 229 -1.46 9.60 6.67
C PRO A 229 -0.15 9.93 7.38
N LEU A 230 0.94 10.06 6.62
CA LEU A 230 2.27 10.16 7.19
C LEU A 230 2.39 11.34 8.17
N GLU A 231 1.69 12.44 7.88
CA GLU A 231 1.62 13.65 8.71
C GLU A 231 1.11 13.33 10.13
N MET A 232 0.14 12.43 10.27
CA MET A 232 -0.42 12.02 11.57
C MET A 232 0.54 11.18 12.39
N LEU A 233 1.46 10.45 11.75
CA LEU A 233 2.50 9.70 12.48
C LEU A 233 3.55 10.65 13.05
N GLN A 234 3.91 11.70 12.32
CA GLN A 234 4.92 12.68 12.74
C GLN A 234 4.44 13.51 13.94
N GLU A 235 3.18 13.93 13.96
CA GLU A 235 2.59 14.65 15.10
C GLU A 235 2.65 13.82 16.39
N SER A 236 2.42 12.50 16.30
CA SER A 236 2.46 11.62 17.48
C SER A 236 3.87 11.41 18.05
N VAL A 237 4.90 11.46 17.20
CA VAL A 237 6.31 11.32 17.62
C VAL A 237 6.80 12.63 18.25
N LEU A 238 6.49 13.77 17.64
CA LEU A 238 6.89 15.09 18.14
C LEU A 238 6.30 15.40 19.52
N LEU A 239 5.05 15.00 19.77
CA LEU A 239 4.41 15.17 21.09
C LEU A 239 5.05 14.28 22.16
N ALA A 240 5.42 13.04 21.81
CA ALA A 240 6.09 12.12 22.74
C ALA A 240 7.51 12.58 23.11
N GLU A 241 8.24 13.18 22.17
CA GLU A 241 9.57 13.75 22.41
C GLU A 241 9.49 15.01 23.29
N GLN A 242 8.48 15.86 23.10
CA GLN A 242 8.24 17.04 23.94
C GLN A 242 7.86 16.69 25.39
N ASP A 243 7.05 15.66 25.60
CA ASP A 243 6.71 15.17 26.94
C ASP A 243 7.93 14.58 27.67
N THR A 244 8.87 13.99 26.92
CA THR A 244 10.10 13.42 27.47
C THR A 244 11.12 14.51 27.83
N GLU A 245 11.19 15.60 27.08
CA GLU A 245 12.09 16.75 27.36
C GLU A 245 11.56 17.68 28.46
N MET A 246 10.24 17.75 28.68
CA MET A 246 9.62 18.65 29.67
C MET A 246 9.58 18.11 31.11
N GLY A 247 10.11 16.91 31.38
CA GLY A 247 10.35 16.43 32.75
C GLY A 247 9.15 16.56 33.70
N VAL A 248 7.94 16.20 33.26
CA VAL A 248 6.74 16.29 34.10
C VAL A 248 6.73 15.14 35.11
N SER A 249 7.32 15.39 36.28
CA SER A 249 7.04 14.62 37.49
C SER A 249 5.66 15.00 38.02
N GLY A 250 4.70 14.08 38.04
CA GLY A 250 3.39 14.36 38.65
C GLY A 250 2.39 13.22 38.53
N GLU A 251 2.24 12.48 39.62
CA GLU A 251 1.22 11.47 39.89
C GLU A 251 -0.19 11.92 39.50
N ASN A 252 -0.89 11.10 38.70
CA ASN A 252 -2.33 10.76 38.73
C ASN A 252 -2.82 10.35 37.34
N TYR A 253 -2.56 9.10 36.95
CA TYR A 253 -3.38 8.40 35.96
C TYR A 253 -3.57 6.97 36.43
N THR A 254 -4.51 6.77 37.35
CA THR A 254 -5.02 5.44 37.71
C THR A 254 -5.85 4.90 36.55
N ASP A 255 -5.18 4.13 35.69
CA ASP A 255 -5.54 2.79 35.22
C ASP A 255 -7.03 2.38 35.28
N VAL A 256 -7.67 2.31 34.10
CA VAL A 256 -8.51 1.17 33.75
C VAL A 256 -8.02 0.63 32.40
N SER A 257 -6.98 -0.19 32.50
CA SER A 257 -6.49 -1.11 31.50
C SER A 257 -7.58 -2.09 31.05
N GLN A 258 -7.88 -2.07 29.76
CA GLN A 258 -7.89 -3.31 29.01
C GLN A 258 -6.63 -3.33 28.15
N LYS A 259 -5.68 -4.17 28.57
CA LYS A 259 -4.47 -4.51 27.83
C LYS A 259 -4.83 -4.90 26.39
N SER A 260 -4.47 -4.06 25.43
CA SER A 260 -4.08 -4.52 24.10
C SER A 260 -2.58 -4.35 24.00
N ASP A 261 -1.84 -5.40 24.38
CA ASP A 261 -0.38 -5.50 24.20
C ASP A 261 -0.07 -5.55 22.69
N THR A 262 -0.08 -4.40 22.03
CA THR A 262 0.57 -4.19 20.73
C THR A 262 1.33 -2.88 20.84
N VAL A 263 2.65 -2.96 20.78
CA VAL A 263 3.55 -1.81 20.82
C VAL A 263 3.11 -0.83 19.72
N ALA A 264 2.56 0.31 20.13
CA ALA A 264 1.80 1.22 19.27
C ALA A 264 2.56 1.78 18.05
N GLY A 265 3.87 1.56 17.93
CA GLY A 265 4.69 1.95 16.78
C GLY A 265 5.03 0.82 15.78
N GLU A 266 4.89 -0.45 16.16
CA GLU A 266 5.41 -1.58 15.35
C GLU A 266 4.47 -2.01 14.21
N SER A 267 3.19 -1.64 14.30
CA SER A 267 2.12 -2.02 13.36
C SER A 267 1.51 -0.82 12.62
N ARG A 268 2.19 0.33 12.57
CA ARG A 268 1.72 1.52 11.85
C ARG A 268 2.53 1.74 10.59
N PHE A 269 1.87 1.92 9.46
CA PHE A 269 2.52 2.21 8.19
C PHE A 269 2.13 3.58 7.67
N GLY A 270 3.10 4.48 7.54
CA GLY A 270 2.85 5.80 6.96
C GLY A 270 2.54 5.70 5.48
N VAL A 271 1.54 6.43 5.00
CA VAL A 271 1.20 6.58 3.59
C VAL A 271 1.17 8.06 3.24
N ARG A 272 1.83 8.43 2.14
CA ARG A 272 1.91 9.83 1.68
C ARG A 272 1.59 9.97 0.20
N LEU A 273 1.93 8.96 -0.58
CA LEU A 273 1.63 8.92 -2.00
C LEU A 273 0.25 8.28 -2.18
N TYR A 274 -0.70 9.06 -2.65
CA TYR A 274 -2.06 8.61 -2.88
C TYR A 274 -2.36 8.54 -4.37
N VAL A 275 -2.95 7.42 -4.77
CA VAL A 275 -3.53 7.26 -6.09
C VAL A 275 -4.81 8.09 -6.15
N LYS A 276 -4.78 9.20 -6.90
CA LYS A 276 -6.00 9.92 -7.25
C LYS A 276 -6.87 9.00 -8.10
N ALA A 277 -8.15 8.88 -7.77
CA ALA A 277 -9.06 8.16 -8.62
C ALA A 277 -9.19 8.90 -9.97
N PRO A 278 -9.50 8.20 -11.08
CA PRO A 278 -9.69 8.84 -12.39
C PRO A 278 -10.73 9.98 -12.40
N TRP A 279 -11.64 10.00 -11.42
CA TRP A 279 -12.66 11.03 -11.24
C TRP A 279 -12.28 12.16 -10.26
N ASP A 280 -11.12 12.11 -9.60
CA ASP A 280 -10.62 13.14 -8.67
C ASP A 280 -9.99 14.35 -9.39
N THR A 281 -10.44 14.65 -10.60
CA THR A 281 -10.07 15.90 -11.27
C THR A 281 -10.85 17.04 -10.61
N PRO A 282 -10.22 18.13 -10.15
CA PRO A 282 -10.97 19.29 -9.69
C PRO A 282 -11.83 19.78 -10.85
N TRP A 283 -13.14 19.82 -10.68
CA TRP A 283 -13.99 20.60 -11.57
C TRP A 283 -13.51 22.05 -11.50
N GLY A 284 -12.77 22.47 -12.53
CA GLY A 284 -12.07 23.73 -12.55
C GLY A 284 -11.86 24.25 -13.96
N ARG A 285 -12.94 24.85 -14.50
CA ARG A 285 -12.96 25.92 -15.52
C ARG A 285 -12.35 25.59 -16.90
N VAL A 286 -13.25 25.45 -17.88
CA VAL A 286 -13.07 26.13 -19.17
C VAL A 286 -13.58 27.56 -19.00
#